data_AF-A0A3L7NL81-F1
#
_entry.id   AF-A0A3L7NL81-F1
#
_cell.length_a   1.000
_cell.length_b   1.000
_cell.length_c   1.000
_cell.angle_alpha   90.00
_cell.angle_beta   90.00
_cell.angle_gamma   90.00
#
_symmetry.space_group_name_H-M   'P 1'
#
loop_
_entity.id
_entity.type
_entity.pdbx_description
1 polymer ?
#
loop_
_entity_poly.entity_id
_entity_poly.type
_entity_poly.pdbx_seq_one_letter_code
_entity_poly.pdbx_strand_id
1 'polypeptide(L)' 'MKVGDLSSGGSKLALALKHLEIKWESAKESWDDATSRAFHKEYIETISPDVKETLEAIGRLSEVLSRASRDVADFGVE' A
#
# COMPACT_ATOMS: atom_id res chain seq x y z
N MET A 1 13.17 -14.42 -1.78
CA MET A 1 11.84 -13.99 -1.29
C MET A 1 11.35 -15.08 -0.35
N LYS A 2 11.11 -14.79 0.94
CA LYS A 2 10.43 -15.77 1.80
C LYS A 2 8.98 -15.88 1.31
N VAL A 3 8.48 -17.10 1.19
CA VAL A 3 7.05 -17.34 0.89
C VAL A 3 6.24 -16.63 1.97
N GLY A 4 5.35 -15.72 1.58
CA GLY A 4 4.50 -14.95 2.51
C GLY A 4 5.06 -13.63 3.05
N ASP A 5 6.19 -13.10 2.55
CA ASP A 5 6.66 -11.75 2.92
C ASP A 5 5.82 -10.65 2.23
N LEU A 6 4.65 -10.40 2.81
CA LEU A 6 3.72 -9.34 2.42
C LEU A 6 4.17 -7.95 2.92
N SER A 7 5.02 -7.91 3.95
CA SER A 7 5.56 -6.68 4.55
C SER A 7 6.42 -5.88 3.56
N SER A 8 7.23 -6.58 2.76
CA SER A 8 8.07 -5.94 1.73
C SER A 8 7.24 -5.31 0.60
N GLY A 9 6.17 -5.98 0.17
CA GLY A 9 5.23 -5.48 -0.83
C GLY A 9 4.45 -4.28 -0.32
N GLY A 10 3.91 -4.38 0.91
CA GLY A 10 3.22 -3.26 1.58
C GLY A 10 4.12 -2.03 1.72
N SER A 11 5.38 -2.21 2.13
CA SER A 11 6.34 -1.09 2.25
C SER A 11 6.58 -0.37 0.92
N LYS A 12 6.72 -1.12 -0.19
CA LYS A 12 6.88 -0.54 -1.53
C LYS A 12 5.63 0.22 -1.98
N LEU A 13 4.45 -0.32 -1.69
CA LEU A 13 3.18 0.31 -2.04
C LEU A 13 2.97 1.63 -1.26
N ALA A 14 3.27 1.63 0.04
CA ALA A 14 3.23 2.85 0.86
C ALA A 14 4.20 3.93 0.34
N LEU A 15 5.42 3.53 -0.06
CA LEU A 15 6.38 4.43 -0.66
C LEU A 15 5.90 5.00 -2.01
N ALA A 16 5.27 4.17 -2.84
CA ALA A 16 4.72 4.60 -4.11
C ALA A 16 3.59 5.63 -3.93
N LEU A 17 2.70 5.43 -2.94
CA LEU A 17 1.67 6.42 -2.61
C LEU A 17 2.28 7.76 -2.17
N LYS A 18 3.30 7.73 -1.31
CA LYS A 18 4.02 8.95 -0.91
C LYS A 18 4.66 9.66 -2.11
N HIS A 19 5.28 8.90 -3.02
CA HIS A 19 5.85 9.48 -4.24
C HIS A 19 4.78 10.09 -5.14
N LEU A 20 3.61 9.46 -5.27
CA LEU A 20 2.48 10.01 -6.01
C LEU A 20 2.06 11.36 -5.46
N GLU A 21 1.86 11.47 -4.14
CA GLU A 21 1.48 12.72 -3.48
C GLU A 21 2.51 13.83 -3.73
N ILE A 22 3.81 13.54 -3.55
CA ILE A 22 4.89 14.52 -3.80
C ILE A 22 4.90 14.97 -5.28
N LYS A 23 4.78 14.03 -6.21
CA LYS A 23 4.79 14.34 -7.65
C LYS A 23 3.54 15.10 -8.06
N TRP A 24 2.40 14.83 -7.44
CA TRP A 24 1.18 15.58 -7.67
C TRP A 24 1.28 17.03 -7.21
N GLU A 25 1.81 17.28 -6.00
CA GLU A 25 2.04 18.66 -5.52
C GLU A 25 2.94 19.46 -6.46
N SER A 26 4.05 18.85 -6.92
CA SER A 26 4.93 19.49 -7.90
C SER A 26 4.28 19.72 -9.26
N ALA A 27 3.41 18.81 -9.72
CA ALA A 27 2.70 18.98 -10.98
C ALA A 27 1.74 20.19 -10.93
N LYS A 28 1.02 20.38 -9.82
CA LYS A 28 0.08 21.49 -9.63
C LYS A 28 0.73 22.87 -9.71
N GLU A 29 2.04 23.00 -9.45
CA GLU A 29 2.76 24.27 -9.58
C GLU A 29 2.74 24.83 -11.01
N SER A 30 2.66 23.95 -12.01
CA SER A 30 2.64 24.31 -13.43
C SER A 30 1.35 23.89 -14.16
N TRP A 31 0.52 23.08 -13.52
CA TRP A 31 -0.71 22.53 -14.08
C TRP A 31 -1.91 22.67 -13.12
N ASP A 32 -2.53 23.85 -13.11
CA ASP A 32 -3.71 24.18 -12.28
C ASP A 32 -4.91 24.65 -13.13
N ASP A 33 -5.24 23.88 -14.16
CA ASP A 33 -6.41 24.11 -14.99
C ASP A 33 -7.61 23.26 -14.54
N ALA A 34 -8.73 23.35 -15.28
CA ALA A 34 -9.90 22.55 -14.97
C ALA A 34 -9.65 21.04 -15.12
N THR A 35 -8.73 20.65 -16.01
CA THR A 35 -8.36 19.27 -16.28
C THR A 35 -7.59 18.68 -15.10
N SER A 36 -6.62 19.41 -14.55
CA SER A 36 -5.84 18.94 -13.40
C SER A 36 -6.72 18.80 -12.15
N ARG A 37 -7.66 19.72 -11.93
CA ARG A 37 -8.64 19.62 -10.84
C ARG A 37 -9.57 18.42 -11.00
N ALA A 38 -10.03 18.13 -12.22
CA ALA A 38 -10.82 16.93 -12.48
C ALA A 38 -10.01 15.65 -12.24
N PHE A 39 -8.76 15.62 -12.73
CA PHE A 39 -7.86 14.49 -12.53
C PHE A 39 -7.55 14.22 -11.05
N HIS A 40 -7.33 15.28 -10.26
CA HIS A 40 -7.13 15.15 -8.82
C HIS A 40 -8.30 14.46 -8.15
N LYS A 41 -9.50 14.98 -8.40
CA LYS A 41 -10.74 14.50 -7.79
C LYS A 41 -11.08 13.07 -8.20
N GLU A 42 -10.90 12.74 -9.48
CA GLU A 42 -11.30 11.45 -10.02
C GLU A 42 -10.32 10.33 -9.63
N TYR A 43 -9.01 10.62 -9.65
CA TYR A 43 -7.99 9.59 -9.52
C TYR A 43 -7.16 9.71 -8.23
N ILE A 44 -6.64 10.90 -7.92
CA ILE A 44 -5.69 11.08 -6.81
C ILE A 44 -6.39 10.99 -5.45
N GLU A 45 -7.55 11.66 -5.30
CA GLU A 45 -8.35 11.61 -4.08
C GLU A 45 -8.94 10.21 -3.84
N THR A 46 -9.28 9.49 -4.91
CA THR A 46 -9.84 8.14 -4.84
C THR A 46 -8.79 7.07 -4.50
N ILE A 47 -7.59 7.14 -5.10
CA ILE A 47 -6.59 6.07 -4.94
C ILE A 47 -5.91 6.07 -3.55
N SER A 48 -5.84 7.22 -2.88
CA SER A 48 -5.21 7.34 -1.55
C SER A 48 -5.91 6.48 -0.48
N PRO A 49 -7.24 6.55 -0.27
CA PRO A 49 -7.93 5.67 0.66
C PRO A 49 -7.86 4.19 0.25
N ASP A 50 -8.01 3.86 -1.03
CA ASP A 50 -7.96 2.47 -1.52
C ASP A 50 -6.60 1.80 -1.21
N VAL A 51 -5.51 2.53 -1.42
CA VAL A 51 -4.16 2.04 -1.10
C VAL A 51 -3.98 1.89 0.41
N LYS A 52 -4.49 2.82 1.22
CA LYS A 52 -4.42 2.72 2.68
C LYS A 52 -5.18 1.49 3.19
N GLU A 53 -6.40 1.27 2.71
CA GLU A 53 -7.19 0.08 3.07
C GLU A 53 -6.46 -1.22 2.66
N THR A 54 -5.86 -1.22 1.48
CA THR A 54 -5.04 -2.35 0.99
C THR A 54 -3.85 -2.62 1.92
N LEU A 55 -3.13 -1.58 2.35
CA LEU A 55 -2.00 -1.71 3.28
C LEU A 55 -2.44 -2.27 4.64
N GLU A 56 -3.60 -1.85 5.15
CA GLU A 56 -4.15 -2.42 6.37
C GLU A 56 -4.51 -3.90 6.21
N ALA A 57 -5.13 -4.27 5.09
CA ALA A 57 -5.45 -5.66 4.77
C ALA A 57 -4.18 -6.53 4.68
N ILE A 58 -3.13 -6.01 4.04
CA ILE A 58 -1.80 -6.62 3.99
C ILE A 58 -1.25 -6.84 5.40
N GLY A 59 -1.37 -5.84 6.29
CA GLY A 59 -0.93 -5.96 7.69
C GLY A 59 -1.63 -7.10 8.42
N ARG A 60 -2.97 -7.16 8.33
CA ARG A 60 -3.78 -8.23 8.94
C ARG A 60 -3.41 -9.62 8.39
N LEU A 61 -3.26 -9.75 7.08
CA LEU A 61 -2.87 -11.02 6.44
C LEU A 61 -1.46 -11.46 6.85
N SER A 62 -0.52 -10.52 6.97
CA SER A 62 0.85 -10.81 7.41
C SER A 62 0.87 -11.40 8.82
N GLU A 63 0.03 -10.88 9.71
CA GLU A 63 -0.10 -11.39 11.07
C GLU A 63 -0.66 -12.82 11.08
N VAL A 64 -1.74 -13.08 10.33
CA VAL A 64 -2.36 -14.41 10.23
C VAL A 64 -1.37 -15.45 9.70
N LEU A 65 -0.66 -15.12 8.62
CA LEU A 65 0.35 -16.01 8.04
C LEU A 65 1.53 -16.24 9.00
N SER A 66 1.94 -15.22 9.75
CA SER A 66 3.00 -15.34 10.74
C SER A 66 2.61 -16.26 11.91
N ARG A 67 1.33 -16.23 12.33
CA ARG A 67 0.78 -17.14 13.34
C ARG A 67 0.74 -18.57 12.81
N ALA A 68 0.13 -18.78 11.64
CA ALA A 68 0.04 -20.11 11.03
C ALA A 68 1.42 -20.75 10.79
N SER A 69 2.41 -19.94 10.38
CA SER A 69 3.79 -20.42 10.20
C SER A 69 4.44 -20.89 11.51
N ARG A 70 4.09 -20.29 12.65
CA ARG A 70 4.58 -20.74 13.97
C ARG A 70 3.87 -22.01 14.39
N ASP A 71 2.55 -22.03 14.28
CA ASP A 71 1.73 -23.19 14.68
C ASP A 71 2.15 -24.48 13.94
N VAL A 72 2.44 -24.37 12.63
CA VAL A 72 2.94 -25.49 11.82
C VAL A 72 4.37 -25.89 12.22
N ALA A 73 5.23 -24.93 12.56
CA ALA A 73 6.60 -25.22 12.98
C ALA A 73 6.64 -25.95 14.33
N ASP A 74 5.77 -25.57 15.26
CA ASP A 74 5.67 -26.20 16.58
C ASP A 74 5.11 -27.64 16.50
N PHE A 75 4.22 -27.91 15.53
CA PHE A 75 3.66 -29.26 15.29
C PHE A 75 4.68 -30.29 14.75
N GLY A 76 5.82 -29.84 14.22
CA GLY A 76 6.85 -30.73 13.65
C GLY A 76 7.94 -31.18 14.62
N VAL A 77 7.80 -30.88 15.92
CA VAL A 77 8.83 -31.11 16.95
C VAL A 77 8.44 -32.25 17.92
N GLU A 78 7.37 -33.00 17.66
CA GLU A 78 7.03 -34.26 18.35
C GLU A 78 7.54 -35.52 17.63
#